data_AF-A0A7Y4T8Z8-F1
#
_entry.id   AF-A0A7Y4T8Z8-F1
#
_cell.length_a   1.000
_cell.length_b   1.000
_cell.length_c   1.000
_cell.angle_alpha   90.00
_cell.angle_beta   90.00
_cell.angle_gamma   90.00
#
_symmetry.space_group_name_H-M   'P 1'
#
loop_
_entity.id
_entity.type
_entity.pdbx_description
1 polymer ?
#
loop_
_entity_poly.entity_id
_entity_poly.type
_entity_poly.pdbx_seq_one_letter_code
_entity_poly.pdbx_strand_id
1 'polypeptide(L)' 'MQQRITIHPNGAVSEAAVVAARPQGWFETAALSAVRRWRYESTGRVSTTVVEIEFKLE' A
#
# COMPACT_ATOMS: atom_id res chain seq x y z
N MET A 1 3.19 9.04 -4.83
CA MET A 1 4.15 7.92 -4.65
C MET A 1 3.45 6.61 -4.94
N GLN A 2 4.15 5.60 -5.47
CA GLN A 2 3.55 4.34 -5.91
C GLN A 2 3.97 3.18 -5.02
N GLN A 3 3.02 2.35 -4.61
CA GLN A 3 3.26 1.13 -3.85
C GLN A 3 2.55 -0.05 -4.50
N ARG A 4 3.24 -1.18 -4.56
CA ARG A 4 2.63 -2.47 -4.90
C ARG A 4 2.12 -3.09 -3.60
N ILE A 5 0.89 -3.55 -3.61
CA ILE A 5 0.26 -4.24 -2.48
C ILE A 5 -0.35 -5.56 -2.95
N THR A 6 -0.37 -6.56 -2.07
CA THR A 6 -1.11 -7.80 -2.26
C THR A 6 -2.29 -7.83 -1.29
N ILE A 7 -3.49 -8.01 -1.83
CA ILE A 7 -4.73 -8.15 -1.09
C ILE A 7 -5.05 -9.64 -1.02
N HIS A 8 -5.15 -10.17 0.19
CA HIS A 8 -5.54 -11.56 0.45
C HIS A 8 -7.04 -11.79 0.27
N PRO A 9 -7.48 -13.07 0.16
CA PRO A 9 -8.90 -13.42 0.04
C PRO A 9 -9.78 -12.92 1.19
N ASN A 10 -9.18 -12.72 2.37
CA ASN A 10 -9.83 -12.21 3.59
C ASN A 10 -9.79 -10.66 3.70
N GLY A 11 -9.40 -9.98 2.62
CA GLY A 11 -9.31 -8.52 2.55
C GLY A 11 -8.09 -7.91 3.25
N ALA A 12 -7.23 -8.72 3.88
CA ALA A 12 -6.02 -8.22 4.51
C ALA A 12 -4.95 -7.89 3.47
N VAL A 13 -4.20 -6.80 3.71
CA VAL A 13 -3.07 -6.43 2.87
C VAL A 13 -1.78 -7.03 3.43
N SER A 14 -1.03 -7.73 2.59
CA SER A 14 0.32 -8.22 2.87
C SER A 14 1.23 -7.85 1.69
N GLU A 15 2.55 -7.93 1.86
CA GLU A 15 3.51 -7.69 0.79
C GLU A 15 3.46 -6.28 0.15
N ALA A 16 3.39 -5.25 1.00
CA ALA A 16 3.55 -3.88 0.54
C ALA A 16 5.02 -3.59 0.16
N ALA A 17 5.25 -3.14 -1.06
CA ALA A 17 6.56 -2.71 -1.56
C ALA A 17 6.46 -1.34 -2.23
N VAL A 18 7.44 -0.47 -1.97
CA VAL A 18 7.51 0.85 -2.63
C VAL A 18 8.04 0.66 -4.05
N VAL A 19 7.27 1.08 -5.04
CA VAL A 19 7.67 1.06 -6.46
C VAL A 19 8.36 2.36 -6.83
N ALA A 20 7.85 3.48 -6.34
CA ALA A 20 8.43 4.80 -6.56
C ALA A 20 8.07 5.75 -5.40
N ALA A 21 9.07 6.44 -4.86
CA ALA A 21 8.88 7.48 -3.84
C ALA A 21 9.56 8.78 -4.25
N ARG A 22 8.89 9.91 -3.98
CA ARG A 22 9.40 11.27 -4.16
C ARG A 22 8.80 12.16 -3.06
N PRO A 23 9.62 12.83 -2.23
CA PRO A 23 11.05 12.61 -2.04
C PRO A 23 11.38 11.20 -1.54
N GLN A 24 12.56 10.68 -1.88
CA GLN A 24 13.05 9.38 -1.41
C GLN A 24 13.57 9.50 0.03
N GLY A 25 13.33 8.50 0.86
CA GLY A 25 13.81 8.35 2.23
C GLY A 25 12.91 8.96 3.32
N TRP A 26 11.83 9.65 2.97
CA TRP A 26 11.00 10.40 3.92
C TRP A 26 9.68 9.70 4.26
N PHE A 27 9.01 9.16 3.24
CA PHE A 27 7.62 8.71 3.36
C PHE A 27 7.46 7.20 3.23
N GLU A 28 8.51 6.48 2.82
CA GLU A 28 8.44 5.04 2.58
C GLU A 28 8.00 4.25 3.81
N THR A 29 8.60 4.49 4.97
CA THR A 29 8.26 3.78 6.22
C THR A 29 6.83 4.09 6.68
N ALA A 30 6.42 5.35 6.58
CA ALA A 30 5.07 5.79 6.95
C ALA A 30 4.02 5.18 6.01
N ALA A 31 4.29 5.21 4.70
CA ALA A 31 3.43 4.63 3.68
C ALA A 31 3.30 3.11 3.84
N LEU A 32 4.41 2.39 4.03
CA LEU A 32 4.40 0.94 4.32
C LEU A 32 3.60 0.62 5.59
N SER A 33 3.72 1.43 6.63
CA SER A 33 2.96 1.24 7.87
C SER A 33 1.47 1.53 7.71
N ALA A 34 1.10 2.47 6.83
CA ALA A 34 -0.28 2.82 6.55
C ALA A 34 -0.99 1.71 5.77
N VAL A 35 -0.40 1.24 4.67
CA VAL A 35 -1.03 0.21 3.82
C VAL A 35 -1.17 -1.14 4.51
N ARG A 36 -0.32 -1.46 5.49
CA ARG A 36 -0.45 -2.67 6.33
C ARG A 36 -1.70 -2.66 7.21
N ARG A 37 -2.31 -1.50 7.44
CA ARG A 37 -3.57 -1.36 8.20
C ARG A 37 -4.80 -1.34 7.30
N TRP A 38 -4.62 -1.29 5.98
CA TRP A 38 -5.73 -1.27 5.06
C TRP A 38 -6.46 -2.61 5.07
N ARG A 39 -7.78 -2.52 4.91
CA ARG A 39 -8.64 -3.68 4.81
C ARG A 39 -9.62 -3.48 3.66
N TYR A 40 -9.57 -4.39 2.71
CA TYR A 40 -10.44 -4.40 1.54
C TYR A 40 -11.62 -5.35 1.76
N GLU A 41 -12.64 -5.22 0.94
CA GLU A 41 -13.71 -6.22 0.88
C GLU A 41 -13.14 -7.57 0.45
N SER A 42 -13.53 -8.62 1.16
CA SER A 42 -13.09 -9.98 0.87
C SER A 42 -13.69 -10.45 -0.44
N THR A 43 -12.88 -10.47 -1.50
CA THR A 43 -13.29 -10.98 -2.82
C THR A 43 -13.11 -12.50 -2.95
N GLY A 44 -12.53 -13.15 -1.94
CA GLY A 44 -12.20 -14.58 -1.98
C GLY A 44 -11.01 -14.92 -2.91
N ARG A 45 -10.33 -13.91 -3.46
CA ARG A 45 -9.18 -14.08 -4.37
C ARG A 45 -7.99 -13.26 -3.88
N VAL A 46 -6.79 -13.73 -4.20
CA VAL A 46 -5.57 -12.91 -4.06
C VAL A 46 -5.52 -11.93 -5.23
N SER A 47 -5.22 -10.66 -4.95
CA SER A 47 -5.04 -9.64 -5.98
C SER A 47 -3.82 -8.78 -5.68
N THR A 48 -2.96 -8.58 -6.67
CA THR A 48 -1.80 -7.69 -6.56
C THR A 48 -2.02 -6.46 -7.43
N THR A 49 -1.93 -5.28 -6.84
CA THR A 49 -2.16 -4.02 -7.56
C THR A 49 -1.14 -2.95 -7.16
N VAL A 50 -1.05 -1.90 -7.97
CA VAL A 50 -0.25 -0.71 -7.68
C VAL A 50 -1.20 0.41 -7.28
N VAL A 51 -0.94 1.01 -6.12
CA VAL A 51 -1.69 2.14 -5.58
C VAL A 51 -0.83 3.38 -5.56
N GLU A 52 -1.45 4.54 -5.79
CA GLU A 52 -0.82 5.83 -5.63
C GLU A 52 -1.22 6.45 -4.28
N ILE A 53 -0.24 6.92 -3.54
CA ILE A 53 -0.40 7.64 -2.27
C ILE A 53 0.13 9.05 -2.46
N GLU A 54 -0.65 10.04 -2.08
CA GLU A 54 -0.26 11.45 -2.08
C GLU A 54 -0.22 11.94 -0.62
N PHE A 55 0.92 12.51 -0.22
CA PHE A 55 1.07 13.15 1.08
C PHE A 55 0.85 14.66 0.90
N LYS A 56 -0.09 15.23 1.66
CA LYS A 56 -0.36 16.67 1.71
C LYS A 56 -0.01 17.20 3.09
N LEU A 57 0.66 18.35 3.13
CA LEU A 57 0.83 19.15 4.34
C LEU A 57 -0.36 20.11 4.40
N GLU A 58 -1.20 19.95 5.41
CA GLU A 58 -2.20 20.94 5.83
C GLU A 58 -1.62 21.87 6.88
#